data_AF-A0A846PR81-F1
#
_entry.id   AF-A0A846PR81-F1
#
_cell.length_a   1.000
_cell.length_b   1.000
_cell.length_c   1.000
_cell.angle_alpha   90.00
_cell.angle_beta   90.00
_cell.angle_gamma   90.00
#
_symmetry.space_group_name_H-M   'P 1'
#
loop_
_entity.id
_entity.type
_entity.pdbx_description
1 polymer ?
#
loop_
_entity_poly.entity_id
_entity_poly.type
_entity_poly.pdbx_seq_one_letter_code
_entity_poly.pdbx_strand_id
1 'polypeptide(L)'
;MIYLLLVFLLLEPVKTIQEKPDEQTNVAFLIDDSGSMGVKDPVSRFSVVKEFLKGPLVEGLKERYNLLFFAFASTFRRATTEELLQSVPQGKATDIGQALGGLEEELRGQRLGGIFLLTDGAHNSGIDPLLVTEKIGAPIFPVGVGNPQKFKDLQISEVQVSDFVFKNIPTEIGVK
;
A
#
# COMPACT_ATOMS: atom_id res chain seq x y z
N MET A 1 9.60 -43.41 -50.64
CA MET A 1 9.95 -42.19 -49.88
C MET A 1 9.11 -40.98 -50.25
N ILE A 2 8.91 -40.66 -51.54
CA ILE A 2 8.19 -39.43 -51.94
C ILE A 2 6.70 -39.41 -51.55
N TYR A 3 6.04 -40.56 -51.54
CA TYR A 3 4.63 -40.67 -51.13
C TYR A 3 4.40 -40.39 -49.63
N LEU A 4 5.37 -40.73 -48.77
CA LEU A 4 5.32 -40.42 -47.34
C LEU A 4 5.43 -38.90 -47.10
N LEU A 5 6.24 -38.21 -47.90
CA LEU A 5 6.37 -36.76 -47.85
C LEU A 5 5.06 -36.07 -48.27
N LEU A 6 4.42 -36.58 -49.33
CA LEU A 6 3.13 -36.08 -49.83
C LEU A 6 2.01 -36.23 -48.79
N VAL A 7 1.91 -37.39 -48.15
CA VAL A 7 0.95 -37.62 -47.06
C VAL A 7 1.22 -36.69 -45.87
N PHE A 8 2.48 -36.47 -45.52
CA PHE A 8 2.87 -35.55 -44.44
C PHE A 8 2.50 -34.08 -44.74
N LEU A 9 2.63 -33.66 -46.00
CA LEU A 9 2.20 -32.31 -46.44
C LEU A 9 0.67 -32.17 -46.47
N LEU A 10 -0.06 -33.21 -46.87
CA LEU A 10 -1.53 -33.24 -46.83
C LEU A 10 -2.11 -33.20 -45.41
N LEU A 11 -1.33 -33.61 -44.41
CA LEU A 11 -1.74 -33.57 -43.00
C LEU A 11 -1.69 -32.17 -42.39
N GLU A 12 -1.27 -31.15 -43.15
CA GLU A 12 -1.14 -29.76 -42.70
C GLU A 12 -0.67 -29.66 -41.24
N PRO A 13 0.56 -30.09 -40.91
CA PRO A 13 1.03 -30.10 -39.53
C PRO A 13 1.18 -28.66 -39.03
N VAL A 14 0.13 -28.13 -38.43
CA VAL A 14 0.12 -26.82 -37.79
C VAL A 14 0.65 -26.98 -36.38
N LYS A 15 1.87 -26.48 -36.16
CA LYS A 15 2.42 -26.33 -34.81
C LYS A 15 1.94 -25.00 -34.24
N THR A 16 0.88 -25.03 -33.45
CA THR A 16 0.42 -23.86 -32.70
C THR A 16 1.38 -23.60 -31.55
N ILE A 17 2.28 -22.62 -31.71
CA ILE A 17 3.11 -22.11 -30.62
C ILE A 17 2.31 -21.01 -29.94
N GLN A 18 1.73 -21.32 -28.79
CA GLN A 18 1.21 -20.30 -27.89
C GLN A 18 2.39 -19.73 -27.11
N GLU A 19 2.99 -18.65 -27.60
CA GLU A 19 3.78 -17.80 -26.72
C GLU A 19 2.80 -17.15 -25.75
N LYS A 20 2.74 -17.65 -24.50
CA LYS A 20 2.18 -16.84 -23.43
C LYS A 20 3.08 -15.61 -23.34
N PRO A 21 2.57 -14.39 -23.56
CA PRO A 21 3.34 -13.22 -23.21
C PRO A 21 3.78 -13.41 -21.76
N ASP A 22 5.07 -13.29 -21.49
CA ASP A 22 5.64 -13.24 -20.15
C ASP A 22 5.28 -11.87 -19.51
N GLU A 23 4.00 -11.49 -19.59
CA GLU A 23 3.45 -10.39 -18.83
C GLU A 23 3.31 -10.88 -17.41
N GLN A 24 4.42 -10.79 -16.67
CA GLN A 24 4.42 -11.00 -15.22
C GLN A 24 3.34 -10.10 -14.63
N THR A 25 2.36 -10.72 -13.99
CA THR A 25 1.26 -10.00 -13.36
C THR A 25 1.82 -9.12 -12.24
N ASN A 26 1.47 -7.84 -12.23
CA ASN A 26 1.92 -6.91 -11.22
C ASN A 26 1.16 -7.15 -9.90
N VAL A 27 1.86 -7.05 -8.78
CA VAL A 27 1.24 -6.97 -7.45
C VAL A 27 1.72 -5.67 -6.80
N ALA A 28 0.78 -4.82 -6.41
CA ALA A 28 1.11 -3.52 -5.84
C ALA A 28 1.08 -3.58 -4.31
N PHE A 29 2.04 -2.93 -3.67
CA PHE A 29 2.07 -2.66 -2.24
C PHE A 29 1.91 -1.16 -2.04
N LEU A 30 0.78 -0.74 -1.47
CA LEU A 30 0.52 0.61 -1.03
C LEU A 30 0.86 0.70 0.47
N ILE A 31 1.86 1.50 0.81
CA ILE A 31 2.38 1.62 2.16
C ILE A 31 2.11 3.03 2.68
N ASP A 32 1.37 3.11 3.77
CA ASP A 32 1.11 4.34 4.47
C ASP A 32 2.39 4.87 5.15
N ASP A 33 2.82 6.08 4.78
CA ASP A 33 3.95 6.80 5.38
C ASP A 33 3.52 8.07 6.14
N SER A 34 2.25 8.12 6.57
CA SER A 34 1.71 9.14 7.46
C SER A 34 2.31 9.08 8.87
N GLY A 35 2.28 10.20 9.60
CA GLY A 35 2.88 10.32 10.92
C GLY A 35 2.32 9.34 11.95
N SER A 36 1.08 8.86 11.80
CA SER A 36 0.49 7.85 12.69
C SER A 36 1.18 6.49 12.58
N MET A 37 1.79 6.18 11.44
CA MET A 37 2.63 5.00 11.24
C MET A 37 3.96 5.09 12.00
N GLY A 38 4.39 6.30 12.36
CA GLY A 38 5.56 6.53 13.21
C GLY A 38 5.34 6.22 14.69
N VAL A 39 4.08 6.14 15.13
CA VAL A 39 3.72 5.91 16.52
C VAL A 39 4.23 4.56 17.00
N LYS A 40 4.82 4.54 18.20
CA LYS A 40 5.35 3.34 18.85
C LYS A 40 4.27 2.67 19.67
N ASP A 41 3.97 1.42 19.32
CA ASP A 41 2.86 0.69 19.90
C ASP A 41 2.96 -0.83 19.66
N PRO A 42 3.74 -1.63 20.42
CA PRO A 42 4.89 -1.37 21.31
C PRO A 42 6.23 -1.10 20.59
N VAL A 43 6.28 -1.38 19.28
CA VAL A 43 7.33 -0.92 18.33
C VAL A 43 6.69 0.04 17.34
N SER A 44 7.48 0.81 16.57
CA SER A 44 6.90 1.68 15.54
C SER A 44 6.11 0.85 14.53
N ARG A 45 4.88 1.27 14.20
CA ARG A 45 4.02 0.57 13.21
C ARG A 45 4.75 0.44 11.87
N PHE A 46 5.46 1.48 11.46
CA PHE A 46 6.26 1.47 10.24
C PHE A 46 7.47 0.52 10.32
N SER A 47 8.02 0.25 11.52
CA SER A 47 9.04 -0.80 11.69
C SER A 47 8.47 -2.20 11.42
N VAL A 48 7.21 -2.47 11.80
CA VAL A 48 6.54 -3.73 11.48
C VAL A 48 6.38 -3.89 9.96
N VAL A 49 6.02 -2.81 9.25
CA VAL A 49 5.98 -2.80 7.79
C VAL A 49 7.35 -3.13 7.20
N LYS A 50 8.43 -2.51 7.68
CA LYS A 50 9.79 -2.80 7.20
C LYS A 50 10.18 -4.27 7.36
N GLU A 51 9.82 -4.89 8.48
CA GLU A 51 10.08 -6.32 8.71
C GLU A 51 9.18 -7.21 7.84
N PHE A 52 7.92 -6.84 7.63
CA PHE A 52 7.03 -7.52 6.70
C PHE A 52 7.58 -7.51 5.26
N LEU A 53 8.15 -6.39 4.81
CA LEU A 53 8.76 -6.26 3.48
C LEU A 53 9.98 -7.18 3.27
N LYS A 54 10.67 -7.55 4.35
CA LYS A 54 11.76 -8.54 4.35
C LYS A 54 11.28 -9.97 4.60
N GLY A 55 9.97 -10.16 4.83
CA GLY A 55 9.41 -11.44 5.21
C GLY A 55 9.35 -12.44 4.05
N PRO A 56 9.20 -13.74 4.37
CA PRO A 56 9.17 -14.82 3.38
C PRO A 56 7.98 -14.73 2.42
N LEU A 57 6.90 -14.04 2.82
CA LEU A 57 5.75 -13.80 1.95
C LEU A 57 6.13 -12.93 0.75
N VAL A 58 6.87 -11.83 0.98
CA VAL A 58 7.28 -10.93 -0.09
C VAL A 58 8.32 -11.61 -0.99
N GLU A 59 9.24 -12.38 -0.41
CA GLU A 59 10.19 -13.20 -1.18
C GLU A 59 9.49 -14.22 -2.07
N GLY A 60 8.53 -14.99 -1.54
CA GLY A 60 7.77 -15.97 -2.31
C GLY A 60 6.89 -15.33 -3.41
N LEU A 61 6.42 -14.10 -3.21
CA LEU A 61 5.68 -13.36 -4.23
C LEU A 61 6.59 -12.85 -5.35
N LYS A 62 7.84 -12.45 -5.06
CA LYS A 62 8.83 -12.00 -6.07
C LYS A 62 9.17 -13.08 -7.09
N GLU A 63 9.06 -14.36 -6.72
CA GLU A 63 9.33 -15.48 -7.64
C GLU A 63 8.28 -15.64 -8.75
N ARG A 64 7.06 -15.11 -8.53
CA ARG A 64 5.90 -15.35 -9.42
C ARG A 64 5.30 -14.07 -9.99
N TYR A 65 5.53 -12.93 -9.35
CA TYR A 65 4.88 -11.66 -9.66
C TYR A 65 5.90 -10.54 -9.70
N ASN A 66 5.61 -9.53 -10.53
CA ASN A 66 6.37 -8.27 -10.50
C ASN A 66 5.83 -7.40 -9.35
N LEU A 67 6.62 -7.24 -8.29
CA LEU A 67 6.18 -6.48 -7.11
C LEU A 67 6.49 -4.99 -7.29
N LEU A 68 5.45 -4.16 -7.17
CA LEU A 68 5.55 -2.72 -7.28
C LEU A 68 5.23 -2.10 -5.92
N PHE A 69 6.13 -1.25 -5.41
CA PHE A 69 5.95 -0.61 -4.12
C PHE A 69 5.67 0.87 -4.28
N PHE A 70 4.74 1.36 -3.47
CA PHE A 70 4.32 2.75 -3.43
C PHE A 70 4.20 3.20 -1.98
N ALA A 71 4.60 4.43 -1.72
CA ALA A 71 4.38 5.09 -0.44
C ALA A 71 3.27 6.13 -0.61
N PHE A 72 2.42 6.28 0.39
CA PHE A 72 1.39 7.30 0.38
C PHE A 72 1.13 7.91 1.76
N ALA A 73 0.78 9.19 1.73
CA ALA A 73 0.22 9.93 2.86
C ALA A 73 -0.77 10.95 2.32
N SER A 74 -0.39 12.23 2.22
CA SER A 74 -1.10 13.25 1.45
C SER A 74 -0.74 13.25 -0.04
N THR A 75 0.34 12.54 -0.39
CA THR A 75 0.87 12.38 -1.74
C THR A 75 1.13 10.91 -2.01
N PHE A 76 0.99 10.50 -3.26
CA PHE A 76 1.29 9.16 -3.75
C PHE A 76 2.60 9.17 -4.54
N ARG A 77 3.49 8.22 -4.27
CA ARG A 77 4.75 8.06 -5.01
C ARG A 77 5.16 6.60 -5.14
N ARG A 78 5.83 6.29 -6.25
CA ARG A 78 6.56 5.03 -6.40
C ARG A 78 7.77 5.02 -5.48
N ALA A 79 8.10 3.85 -4.93
CA ALA A 79 9.22 3.68 -4.04
C ALA A 79 9.93 2.35 -4.31
N THR A 80 11.22 2.30 -4.01
CA THR A 80 11.96 1.02 -3.96
C THR A 80 11.87 0.41 -2.57
N THR A 81 12.19 -0.88 -2.44
CA THR A 81 12.25 -1.54 -1.13
C THR A 81 13.31 -0.85 -0.26
N GLU A 82 14.45 -0.48 -0.82
CA GLU A 82 15.56 0.18 -0.13
C GLU A 82 15.14 1.55 0.42
N GLU A 83 14.43 2.35 -0.39
CA GLU A 83 13.89 3.65 0.02
C GLU A 83 12.88 3.50 1.17
N LEU A 84 12.00 2.50 1.10
CA LEU A 84 11.02 2.22 2.16
C LEU A 84 11.67 1.74 3.46
N LEU A 85 12.77 0.98 3.35
CA LEU A 85 13.53 0.54 4.53
C LEU A 85 14.26 1.70 5.21
N GLN A 86 14.64 2.73 4.46
CA GLN A 86 15.31 3.92 4.99
C GLN A 86 14.33 5.05 5.36
N SER A 87 13.10 5.02 4.86
CA SER A 87 12.14 6.10 5.07
C SER A 87 11.69 6.20 6.54
N VAL A 88 11.29 7.43 6.90
CA VAL A 88 10.67 7.74 8.18
C VAL A 88 9.28 8.29 7.87
N PRO A 89 8.22 7.74 8.47
CA PRO A 89 6.86 8.20 8.22
C PRO A 89 6.66 9.60 8.82
N GLN A 90 6.37 10.57 7.96
CA GLN A 90 6.21 11.99 8.33
C GLN A 90 5.03 12.67 7.63
N GLY A 91 4.24 11.92 6.86
CA GLY A 91 3.09 12.46 6.16
C GLY A 91 2.06 13.05 7.12
N LYS A 92 1.43 14.17 6.74
CA LYS A 92 0.50 14.90 7.62
C LYS A 92 -0.94 14.35 7.60
N ALA A 93 -1.25 13.50 6.64
CA ALA A 93 -2.59 12.95 6.42
C ALA A 93 -2.47 11.56 5.77
N THR A 94 -3.59 10.85 5.75
CA THR A 94 -3.72 9.51 5.17
C THR A 94 -4.82 9.55 4.12
N ASP A 95 -4.43 9.70 2.85
CA ASP A 95 -5.32 9.78 1.69
C ASP A 95 -5.29 8.47 0.88
N ILE A 96 -6.06 7.49 1.34
CA ILE A 96 -6.19 6.18 0.70
C ILE A 96 -6.87 6.33 -0.68
N GLY A 97 -7.80 7.26 -0.83
CA GLY A 97 -8.50 7.51 -2.10
C GLY A 97 -7.54 7.96 -3.19
N GLN A 98 -6.67 8.94 -2.89
CA GLN A 98 -5.61 9.36 -3.79
C GLN A 98 -4.62 8.23 -4.09
N ALA A 99 -4.22 7.44 -3.09
CA ALA A 99 -3.29 6.34 -3.30
C ALA A 99 -3.84 5.27 -4.26
N LEU A 100 -5.12 4.92 -4.11
CA LEU A 100 -5.81 3.98 -4.97
C LEU A 100 -6.02 4.55 -6.39
N GLY A 101 -6.39 5.84 -6.49
CA GLY A 101 -6.57 6.51 -7.78
C GLY A 101 -5.25 6.67 -8.54
N GLY A 102 -4.20 7.10 -7.86
CA GLY A 102 -2.86 7.22 -8.41
C GLY A 102 -2.29 5.87 -8.87
N LEU A 103 -2.61 4.78 -8.16
CA LEU A 103 -2.23 3.44 -8.58
C LEU A 103 -2.96 3.01 -9.86
N GLU A 104 -4.27 3.28 -9.98
CA GLU A 104 -5.03 2.99 -11.21
C GLU A 104 -4.44 3.75 -12.40
N GLU A 105 -4.08 5.03 -12.22
CA GLU A 105 -3.49 5.85 -13.27
C GLU A 105 -2.08 5.36 -13.66
N GLU A 106 -1.21 5.09 -12.69
CA GLU A 106 0.16 4.60 -12.92
C GLU A 106 0.19 3.23 -13.62
N LEU A 107 -0.75 2.35 -13.28
CA LEU A 107 -0.81 0.98 -13.82
C LEU A 107 -1.88 0.81 -14.91
N ARG A 108 -2.40 1.90 -15.46
CA ARG A 108 -3.42 1.85 -16.50
C ARG A 108 -2.92 1.04 -17.70
N GLY A 109 -3.71 0.04 -18.09
CA GLY A 109 -3.37 -0.86 -19.20
C GLY A 109 -2.38 -1.98 -18.84
N GLN A 110 -1.90 -2.05 -17.59
CA GLN A 110 -1.08 -3.15 -17.10
C GLN A 110 -1.93 -4.17 -16.33
N ARG A 111 -1.50 -5.43 -16.31
CA ARG A 111 -2.17 -6.49 -15.54
C ARG A 111 -1.84 -6.36 -14.06
N LEU A 112 -2.83 -5.97 -13.25
CA LEU A 112 -2.74 -5.92 -11.80
C LEU A 112 -3.44 -7.15 -11.19
N GLY A 113 -2.68 -8.02 -10.52
CA GLY A 113 -3.20 -9.23 -9.89
C GLY A 113 -3.74 -9.02 -8.48
N GLY A 114 -3.32 -7.94 -7.82
CA GLY A 114 -3.80 -7.59 -6.49
C GLY A 114 -3.04 -6.42 -5.88
N ILE A 115 -3.65 -5.84 -4.84
CA ILE A 115 -3.12 -4.68 -4.11
C ILE A 115 -3.06 -5.05 -2.63
N PHE A 116 -1.88 -4.94 -2.02
CA PHE A 116 -1.72 -4.98 -0.57
C PHE A 116 -1.72 -3.56 -0.04
N LEU A 117 -2.67 -3.23 0.84
CA LEU A 117 -2.79 -1.91 1.45
C LEU A 117 -2.35 -1.99 2.91
N LEU A 118 -1.18 -1.45 3.23
CA LEU A 118 -0.59 -1.48 4.58
C LEU A 118 -0.78 -0.11 5.23
N THR A 119 -1.66 -0.04 6.24
CA THR A 119 -2.04 1.21 6.92
C THR A 119 -2.55 0.90 8.33
N ASP A 120 -2.55 1.89 9.21
CA ASP A 120 -3.27 1.82 10.49
C ASP A 120 -4.77 2.12 10.36
N GLY A 121 -5.25 2.44 9.15
CA GLY A 121 -6.65 2.55 8.78
C GLY A 121 -7.26 3.95 8.96
N ALA A 122 -6.46 4.93 9.40
CA ALA A 122 -6.95 6.26 9.75
C ALA A 122 -7.10 7.20 8.54
N HIS A 123 -7.88 6.80 7.52
CA HIS A 123 -8.19 7.70 6.39
C HIS A 123 -8.84 8.99 6.89
N ASN A 124 -8.21 10.14 6.60
CA ASN A 124 -8.57 11.42 7.20
C ASN A 124 -8.47 12.62 6.23
N SER A 125 -8.22 12.38 4.95
CA SER A 125 -8.10 13.40 3.91
C SER A 125 -8.44 12.82 2.55
N GLY A 126 -8.97 13.64 1.65
CA GLY A 126 -9.22 13.28 0.27
C GLY A 126 -10.63 12.79 0.00
N ILE A 127 -10.77 12.04 -1.08
CA ILE A 127 -12.04 11.42 -1.49
C ILE A 127 -12.25 10.10 -0.77
N ASP A 128 -13.52 9.73 -0.58
CA ASP A 128 -13.88 8.43 -0.01
C ASP A 128 -13.24 7.29 -0.83
N PRO A 129 -12.39 6.44 -0.22
CA PRO A 129 -11.75 5.34 -0.91
C PRO A 129 -12.74 4.39 -1.58
N LEU A 130 -13.94 4.22 -1.01
CA LEU A 130 -14.97 3.34 -1.58
C LEU A 130 -15.34 3.74 -3.01
N LEU A 131 -15.44 5.05 -3.29
CA LEU A 131 -15.75 5.56 -4.63
C LEU A 131 -14.66 5.25 -5.66
N VAL A 132 -13.41 5.06 -5.21
CA VAL A 132 -12.27 4.72 -6.06
C VAL A 132 -12.19 3.21 -6.27
N THR A 133 -12.49 2.42 -5.25
CA THR A 133 -12.42 0.95 -5.32
C THR A 133 -13.32 0.36 -6.41
N GLU A 134 -14.46 0.99 -6.74
CA GLU A 134 -15.33 0.56 -7.83
C GLU A 134 -14.64 0.55 -9.20
N LYS A 135 -13.61 1.38 -9.39
CA LYS A 135 -12.85 1.48 -10.64
C LYS A 135 -11.67 0.52 -10.70
N ILE A 136 -11.33 -0.12 -9.58
CA ILE A 136 -10.17 -0.99 -9.47
C ILE A 136 -10.59 -2.42 -9.80
N GLY A 137 -10.07 -2.95 -10.92
CA GLY A 137 -10.38 -4.31 -11.39
C GLY A 137 -9.63 -5.44 -10.68
N ALA A 138 -8.88 -5.14 -9.60
CA ALA A 138 -8.02 -6.08 -8.88
C ALA A 138 -8.42 -6.18 -7.40
N PRO A 139 -8.25 -7.35 -6.76
CA PRO A 139 -8.55 -7.51 -5.34
C PRO A 139 -7.64 -6.64 -4.46
N ILE A 140 -8.23 -6.02 -3.44
CA ILE A 140 -7.52 -5.22 -2.43
C ILE A 140 -7.46 -6.02 -1.13
N PHE A 141 -6.25 -6.25 -0.64
CA PHE A 141 -5.95 -6.94 0.61
C PHE A 141 -5.50 -5.91 1.66
N PRO A 142 -6.41 -5.41 2.51
CA PRO A 142 -6.03 -4.50 3.59
C PRO A 142 -5.27 -5.26 4.69
N VAL A 143 -4.13 -4.72 5.08
CA VAL A 143 -3.27 -5.21 6.16
C VAL A 143 -3.18 -4.10 7.21
N GLY A 144 -4.00 -4.22 8.26
CA GLY A 144 -4.02 -3.30 9.38
C GLY A 144 -2.73 -3.39 10.20
N VAL A 145 -2.02 -2.28 10.36
CA VAL A 145 -0.78 -2.22 11.14
C VAL A 145 -1.01 -1.44 12.43
N GLY A 146 -0.89 -2.13 13.55
CA GLY A 146 -1.10 -1.52 14.87
C GLY A 146 -1.38 -2.58 15.92
N ASN A 147 -1.50 -2.13 17.17
CA ASN A 147 -1.86 -3.01 18.26
C ASN A 147 -3.37 -3.33 18.20
N PRO A 148 -3.77 -4.61 18.11
CA PRO A 148 -5.18 -4.98 18.06
C PRO A 148 -5.90 -4.80 19.39
N GLN A 149 -5.18 -4.55 20.49
CA GLN A 149 -5.79 -4.24 21.77
C GLN A 149 -6.48 -2.88 21.71
N LYS A 150 -7.73 -2.83 22.18
CA LYS A 150 -8.53 -1.60 22.20
C LYS A 150 -7.88 -0.59 23.15
N PHE A 151 -7.37 0.50 22.59
CA PHE A 151 -7.13 1.72 23.38
C PHE A 151 -8.46 2.33 23.80
N LYS A 152 -8.48 2.96 24.97
CA LYS A 152 -9.57 3.88 25.30
C LYS A 152 -9.34 5.12 24.45
N ASP A 153 -10.31 5.41 23.59
CA ASP A 153 -10.33 6.68 22.87
C ASP A 153 -10.52 7.80 23.91
N LEU A 154 -9.67 8.82 23.84
CA LEU A 154 -9.64 9.93 24.78
C LEU A 154 -9.75 11.21 23.98
N GLN A 155 -10.91 11.86 24.08
CA GLN A 155 -11.12 13.19 23.55
C GLN A 155 -10.86 14.21 24.65
N ILE A 156 -10.07 15.24 24.35
CA ILE A 156 -10.01 16.45 25.18
C ILE A 156 -11.30 17.23 24.94
N SER A 157 -12.18 17.21 25.94
CA SER A 157 -13.47 17.89 25.89
C SER A 157 -13.35 19.38 26.21
N GLU A 158 -12.44 19.72 27.13
CA GLU A 158 -12.28 21.07 27.63
C GLU A 158 -10.83 21.29 28.08
N VAL A 159 -10.24 22.42 27.68
CA VAL A 159 -8.95 22.89 28.20
C VAL A 159 -9.26 24.07 29.13
N GLN A 160 -9.02 23.87 30.43
CA GLN A 160 -9.25 24.86 31.46
C GLN A 160 -7.92 25.58 31.76
N VAL A 161 -7.81 26.81 31.28
CA VAL A 161 -6.67 27.70 31.54
C VAL A 161 -7.17 29.13 31.68
N SER A 162 -6.46 29.95 32.46
CA SER A 162 -6.76 31.38 32.56
C SER A 162 -6.63 32.08 31.20
N ASP A 163 -7.56 32.99 30.89
CA ASP A 163 -7.60 33.75 29.63
C ASP A 163 -6.34 34.59 29.37
N PHE A 164 -5.58 34.89 30.43
CA PHE A 164 -4.31 35.61 30.36
C PHE A 164 -3.26 34.93 31.24
N VAL A 165 -2.05 34.86 30.71
CA VAL A 165 -0.87 34.32 31.39
C VAL A 165 0.31 35.28 31.25
N PHE A 166 1.14 35.35 32.28
CA PHE A 166 2.31 36.22 32.27
C PHE A 166 3.49 35.52 31.61
N LYS A 167 4.25 36.28 30.81
CA LYS A 167 5.48 35.79 30.17
C LYS A 167 6.45 35.27 31.24
N ASN A 168 6.96 34.05 31.02
CA ASN A 168 7.89 33.33 31.91
C ASN A 168 7.32 32.92 33.28
N ILE A 169 6.00 32.85 33.45
CA ILE A 169 5.38 32.29 34.66
C ILE A 169 4.76 30.93 34.32
N PRO A 170 5.20 29.83 34.97
CA PRO A 170 4.55 28.53 34.83
C PRO A 170 3.07 28.64 35.19
N THR A 171 2.20 28.16 34.30
CA THR A 171 0.75 28.14 34.51
C THR A 171 0.26 26.71 34.37
N GLU A 172 -0.64 26.31 35.27
CA GLU A 172 -1.29 25.01 35.20
C GLU A 172 -2.39 25.01 34.14
N ILE A 173 -2.41 23.97 33.31
CA ILE A 173 -3.44 23.75 32.29
C ILE A 173 -4.22 22.52 32.72
N GLY A 174 -5.49 22.71 33.06
CA GLY A 174 -6.43 21.63 33.28
C GLY A 174 -6.93 21.08 31.95
N VAL A 175 -7.04 19.77 31.84
CA VAL A 175 -7.59 19.10 30.65
C VAL A 175 -8.64 18.09 31.13
N LYS A 176 -9.87 18.17 30.60
CA LYS A 176 -10.96 17.22 30.88
C LYS A 176 -11.23 16.29 29.71
#